data_AF-A0A2E4IZD1-F1
#
_entry.id   AF-A0A2E4IZD1-F1
#
_cell.length_a   1.000
_cell.length_b   1.000
_cell.length_c   1.000
_cell.angle_alpha   90.00
_cell.angle_beta   90.00
_cell.angle_gamma   90.00
#
_symmetry.space_group_name_H-M   'P 1'
#
loop_
_entity.id
_entity.type
_entity.pdbx_description
1 polymer ?
#
loop_
_entity_poly.entity_id
_entity_poly.type
_entity_poly.pdbx_seq_one_letter_code
_entity_poly.pdbx_strand_id
1 'polypeptide(L)'
;MGMKTFTLLSFVLGVAIAVPVQAGYSSQHRNSDRNNHTDRGHRDRDFRDRGGPRVIVYEDANFRGESFTIYPGESIHNLKRASFNRGKTINDQISSVRVIGGASIMLYDHPRMRGQVLRVTSSIRDLEYRRMPDMNLPWNDRISSLRVGGDRSHYGRDDSPRRPVAQVNPDRMIKKAYQEVLRRPVDPEGLRYYRSLVIDQGWSDRMVRSHLQRSGEYRRESVDRIIHSAYQDVLNRKPDAMGLANYRRLMIKQNWSEQRLRDDLRRSAEYRNRSMAQVSRRR
;
A
#
# COMPACT_ATOMS: atom_id res chain seq x y z
N MET A 1 -50.64 21.95 41.56
CA MET A 1 -50.94 21.62 40.15
C MET A 1 -50.15 20.36 39.79
N GLY A 2 -50.71 19.24 39.33
CA GLY A 2 -52.11 18.82 39.26
C GLY A 2 -52.16 17.37 38.76
N MET A 3 -52.70 16.44 39.56
CA MET A 3 -52.96 15.06 39.13
C MET A 3 -54.35 14.95 38.48
N LYS A 4 -54.51 14.02 37.53
CA LYS A 4 -55.72 13.19 37.19
C LYS A 4 -55.49 12.55 35.81
N THR A 5 -55.22 11.25 35.69
CA THR A 5 -56.18 10.13 35.59
C THR A 5 -57.20 10.25 34.45
N PHE A 6 -57.16 9.30 33.50
CA PHE A 6 -58.34 8.82 32.78
C PHE A 6 -58.21 7.31 32.50
N THR A 7 -59.37 6.64 32.43
CA THR A 7 -59.53 5.19 32.65
C THR A 7 -60.02 4.48 31.38
N LEU A 8 -59.87 3.15 31.34
CA LEU A 8 -60.31 2.24 30.27
C LEU A 8 -61.76 2.44 29.82
N LEU A 9 -62.04 2.04 28.56
CA LEU A 9 -63.24 1.25 28.28
C LEU A 9 -62.95 0.18 27.20
N SER A 10 -63.32 -1.06 27.49
CA SER A 10 -63.33 -2.18 26.54
C SER A 10 -64.78 -2.48 26.14
N PHE A 11 -65.02 -2.93 24.90
CA PHE A 11 -66.22 -3.73 24.60
C PHE A 11 -65.96 -4.78 23.51
N VAL A 12 -66.74 -5.86 23.56
CA VAL A 12 -66.52 -7.18 22.93
C VAL A 12 -67.82 -7.62 22.18
N LEU A 13 -67.81 -8.80 21.51
CA LEU A 13 -68.92 -9.51 20.80
C LEU A 13 -69.25 -8.98 19.38
N GLY A 14 -69.71 -9.77 18.39
CA GLY A 14 -69.96 -11.22 18.23
C GLY A 14 -70.82 -11.50 16.96
N VAL A 15 -71.14 -12.72 16.46
CA VAL A 15 -70.68 -14.13 16.65
C VAL A 15 -71.28 -15.01 15.50
N ALA A 16 -70.53 -15.98 14.95
CA ALA A 16 -70.97 -17.11 14.06
C ALA A 16 -71.57 -16.75 12.66
N ILE A 17 -71.82 -17.63 11.66
CA ILE A 17 -72.07 -19.10 11.53
C ILE A 17 -71.46 -19.55 10.16
N ALA A 18 -70.61 -20.59 9.96
CA ALA A 18 -70.76 -22.07 9.98
C ALA A 18 -71.53 -22.71 8.76
N VAL A 19 -71.14 -23.84 8.11
CA VAL A 19 -69.98 -24.76 8.34
C VAL A 19 -69.17 -25.22 7.07
N PRO A 20 -69.66 -26.01 6.08
CA PRO A 20 -68.82 -27.03 5.39
C PRO A 20 -68.94 -27.04 3.82
N VAL A 21 -68.44 -27.98 2.98
CA VAL A 21 -67.83 -29.34 3.14
C VAL A 21 -66.92 -29.76 1.94
N GLN A 22 -65.88 -30.61 2.17
CA GLN A 22 -65.12 -31.53 1.24
C GLN A 22 -64.53 -31.01 -0.10
N ALA A 23 -63.43 -31.55 -0.67
CA ALA A 23 -62.41 -32.55 -0.29
C ALA A 23 -61.06 -32.02 -0.86
N GLY A 24 -59.84 -32.36 -0.45
CA GLY A 24 -59.30 -33.52 0.24
C GLY A 24 -58.03 -33.94 -0.49
N TYR A 25 -56.87 -34.00 0.18
CA TYR A 25 -55.74 -34.89 -0.12
C TYR A 25 -54.73 -34.79 1.03
N SER A 26 -54.28 -35.94 1.51
CA SER A 26 -53.42 -36.08 2.68
C SER A 26 -51.96 -36.30 2.30
N SER A 27 -51.05 -35.54 2.92
CA SER A 27 -49.72 -36.06 3.27
C SER A 27 -49.10 -35.21 4.38
N GLN A 28 -48.68 -35.88 5.46
CA GLN A 28 -47.97 -35.26 6.57
C GLN A 28 -46.55 -34.90 6.14
N HIS A 29 -46.04 -33.71 6.50
CA HIS A 29 -44.63 -33.56 6.83
C HIS A 29 -44.42 -32.53 7.94
N ARG A 30 -43.50 -32.84 8.86
CA ARG A 30 -43.25 -32.08 10.08
C ARG A 30 -42.27 -30.92 9.82
N ASN A 31 -42.65 -29.74 10.31
CA ASN A 31 -41.82 -28.81 11.09
C ASN A 31 -40.27 -28.85 10.95
N SER A 32 -39.74 -28.18 9.93
CA SER A 32 -38.48 -27.39 9.90
C SER A 32 -38.51 -26.65 8.52
N ASP A 33 -38.02 -25.42 8.30
CA ASP A 33 -36.74 -24.86 8.69
C ASP A 33 -36.83 -23.35 8.99
N ARG A 34 -36.71 -22.99 10.28
CA ARG A 34 -35.96 -21.78 10.65
C ARG A 34 -34.52 -22.22 10.84
N ASN A 35 -33.59 -21.75 10.00
CA ASN A 35 -32.17 -21.52 10.34
C ASN A 35 -31.36 -21.18 9.08
N ASN A 36 -31.09 -19.89 8.83
CA ASN A 36 -30.01 -19.48 7.92
C ASN A 36 -29.38 -18.15 8.33
N HIS A 37 -28.86 -18.08 9.57
CA HIS A 37 -28.20 -16.86 10.07
C HIS A 37 -27.09 -17.02 11.13
N THR A 38 -26.51 -18.21 11.30
CA THR A 38 -25.45 -18.44 12.33
C THR A 38 -24.17 -19.12 11.83
N ASP A 39 -24.18 -19.79 10.68
CA ASP A 39 -23.09 -20.69 10.24
C ASP A 39 -21.74 -19.97 9.98
N ARG A 40 -21.74 -18.67 9.63
CA ARG A 40 -20.49 -17.90 9.49
C ARG A 40 -19.70 -17.79 10.80
N GLY A 41 -20.37 -17.62 11.94
CA GLY A 41 -19.72 -17.39 13.24
C GLY A 41 -19.17 -18.64 13.93
N HIS A 42 -19.50 -19.84 13.42
CA HIS A 42 -18.98 -21.11 13.90
C HIS A 42 -17.69 -21.50 13.15
N ARG A 43 -17.71 -21.43 11.81
CA ARG A 43 -16.55 -21.80 10.97
C ARG A 43 -15.30 -20.97 11.31
N ASP A 44 -15.44 -19.65 11.47
CA ASP A 44 -14.33 -18.76 11.86
C ASP A 44 -13.72 -19.12 13.23
N ARG A 45 -14.48 -19.79 14.11
CA ARG A 45 -14.02 -20.24 15.42
C ARG A 45 -13.22 -21.54 15.31
N ASP A 46 -13.73 -22.52 14.57
CA ASP A 46 -13.07 -23.82 14.35
C ASP A 46 -11.69 -23.68 13.67
N PHE A 47 -11.52 -22.69 12.78
CA PHE A 47 -10.22 -22.40 12.16
C PHE A 47 -9.17 -21.83 13.12
N ARG A 48 -9.59 -21.11 14.18
CA ARG A 48 -8.68 -20.56 15.19
C ARG A 48 -8.12 -21.68 16.09
N ASP A 49 -8.95 -22.64 16.47
CA ASP A 49 -8.58 -23.74 17.36
C ASP A 49 -7.74 -24.83 16.67
N ARG A 50 -7.94 -25.07 15.36
CA ARG A 50 -7.17 -26.09 14.59
C ARG A 50 -5.87 -25.57 13.98
N GLY A 51 -5.25 -24.57 14.58
CA GLY A 51 -3.93 -24.10 14.17
C GLY A 51 -3.87 -23.53 12.75
N GLY A 52 -4.97 -22.95 12.25
CA GLY A 52 -5.09 -22.41 10.90
C GLY A 52 -4.17 -21.21 10.59
N PRO A 53 -4.28 -20.65 9.37
CA PRO A 53 -3.42 -19.56 8.91
C PRO A 53 -3.47 -18.37 9.89
N ARG A 54 -2.31 -17.88 10.30
CA ARG A 54 -2.20 -16.74 11.24
C ARG A 54 -0.85 -16.05 11.14
N VAL A 55 -0.81 -14.82 11.64
CA VAL A 55 0.42 -14.05 11.80
C VAL A 55 0.60 -13.72 13.28
N ILE A 56 1.83 -13.84 13.77
CA ILE A 56 2.19 -13.44 15.13
C ILE A 56 3.25 -12.34 15.00
N VAL A 57 2.95 -11.17 15.55
CA VAL A 57 3.91 -10.06 15.67
C VAL A 57 4.54 -10.08 17.06
N TYR A 58 5.81 -9.73 17.14
CA TYR A 58 6.63 -9.82 18.35
C TYR A 58 7.32 -8.48 18.63
N GLU A 59 7.42 -8.18 19.93
CA GLU A 59 8.14 -7.05 20.48
C GLU A 59 9.62 -7.08 20.09
N ASP A 60 10.27 -8.24 20.28
CA ASP A 60 11.71 -8.41 20.04
C ASP A 60 12.01 -9.13 18.72
N ALA A 61 13.26 -8.99 18.27
CA ALA A 61 13.83 -9.82 17.21
C ALA A 61 13.86 -11.31 17.60
N ASN A 62 13.96 -12.17 16.59
CA ASN A 62 14.00 -13.63 16.68
C ASN A 62 12.76 -14.27 17.34
N PHE A 63 11.59 -13.62 17.22
CA PHE A 63 10.30 -14.07 17.75
C PHE A 63 10.26 -14.19 19.28
N ARG A 64 10.77 -13.17 19.97
CA ARG A 64 10.89 -13.09 21.43
C ARG A 64 10.07 -11.91 21.98
N GLY A 65 10.11 -11.73 23.30
CA GLY A 65 9.38 -10.67 24.00
C GLY A 65 7.87 -10.90 24.01
N GLU A 66 7.12 -9.83 24.23
CA GLU A 66 5.67 -9.86 24.09
C GLU A 66 5.24 -10.18 22.65
N SER A 67 4.04 -10.76 22.50
CA SER A 67 3.52 -11.13 21.18
C SER A 67 2.01 -10.94 21.06
N PHE A 68 1.54 -10.78 19.82
CA PHE A 68 0.14 -10.60 19.50
C PHE A 68 -0.20 -11.38 18.21
N THR A 69 -1.26 -12.19 18.26
CA THR A 69 -1.69 -13.04 17.14
C THR A 69 -2.86 -12.40 16.39
N ILE A 70 -2.77 -12.38 15.06
CA ILE A 70 -3.75 -11.79 14.15
C ILE A 70 -4.11 -12.82 13.07
N TYR A 71 -5.40 -12.94 12.76
CA TYR A 71 -5.95 -13.92 11.83
C TYR A 71 -6.32 -13.28 10.47
N PRO A 72 -6.37 -14.05 9.36
CA PRO A 72 -6.81 -13.55 8.07
C PRO A 72 -8.17 -12.88 8.11
N GLY A 73 -8.29 -11.75 7.40
CA GLY A 73 -9.48 -10.88 7.43
C GLY A 73 -9.40 -9.78 8.49
N GLU A 74 -8.59 -9.93 9.54
CA GLU A 74 -8.44 -8.92 10.58
C GLU A 74 -7.55 -7.75 10.12
N SER A 75 -7.86 -6.56 10.65
CA SER A 75 -7.08 -5.34 10.40
C SER A 75 -7.10 -4.38 11.58
N ILE A 76 -5.93 -3.87 11.94
CA ILE A 76 -5.76 -2.90 13.02
C ILE A 76 -5.40 -1.56 12.41
N HIS A 77 -6.39 -0.68 12.34
CA HIS A 77 -6.30 0.61 11.68
C HIS A 77 -5.47 1.64 12.47
N ASN A 78 -5.16 1.40 13.74
CA ASN A 78 -4.30 2.25 14.56
C ASN A 78 -3.77 1.42 15.74
N LEU A 79 -2.49 1.04 15.69
CA LEU A 79 -1.90 0.19 16.72
C LEU A 79 -1.79 0.86 18.09
N LYS A 80 -1.97 2.19 18.20
CA LYS A 80 -2.05 2.88 19.50
C LYS A 80 -3.28 2.46 20.32
N ARG A 81 -4.22 1.73 19.72
CA ARG A 81 -5.41 1.15 20.35
C ARG A 81 -5.30 -0.37 20.57
N ALA A 82 -4.14 -0.96 20.30
CA ALA A 82 -3.88 -2.37 20.49
C ALA A 82 -2.70 -2.55 21.44
N SER A 83 -2.82 -3.52 22.34
CA SER A 83 -1.78 -3.89 23.29
C SER A 83 -1.40 -5.34 23.10
N PHE A 84 -0.14 -5.65 23.38
CA PHE A 84 0.32 -7.02 23.60
C PHE A 84 -0.38 -7.64 24.82
N ASN A 85 -0.22 -8.94 25.00
CA ASN A 85 -0.89 -9.71 26.05
C ASN A 85 -0.68 -9.14 27.47
N ARG A 86 0.50 -8.58 27.79
CA ARG A 86 0.77 -7.88 29.07
C ARG A 86 0.47 -6.37 29.08
N GLY A 87 -0.31 -5.85 28.13
CA GLY A 87 -0.85 -4.48 28.17
C GLY A 87 0.00 -3.39 27.51
N LYS A 88 1.29 -3.65 27.22
CA LYS A 88 2.16 -2.71 26.48
C LYS A 88 1.62 -2.44 25.06
N THR A 89 1.63 -1.19 24.60
CA THR A 89 1.08 -0.81 23.29
C THR A 89 1.90 -1.39 22.13
N ILE A 90 1.25 -1.96 21.10
CA ILE A 90 1.96 -2.60 19.96
C ILE A 90 2.58 -1.57 18.99
N ASN A 91 2.02 -0.35 18.99
CA ASN A 91 2.40 0.70 18.05
C ASN A 91 3.89 1.05 18.10
N ASP A 92 4.56 0.94 16.95
CA ASP A 92 5.97 1.27 16.79
C ASP A 92 6.86 0.46 17.76
N GLN A 93 6.51 -0.82 17.99
CA GLN A 93 7.23 -1.76 18.85
C GLN A 93 7.29 -3.19 18.26
N ILE A 94 7.15 -3.36 16.94
CA ILE A 94 7.22 -4.67 16.30
C ILE A 94 8.61 -4.84 15.69
N SER A 95 9.38 -5.82 16.17
CA SER A 95 10.73 -6.14 15.69
C SER A 95 10.80 -7.47 14.92
N SER A 96 9.85 -8.39 15.09
CA SER A 96 9.78 -9.60 14.25
C SER A 96 8.37 -10.11 13.98
N VAL A 97 8.21 -10.90 12.90
CA VAL A 97 6.91 -11.30 12.35
C VAL A 97 6.97 -12.77 11.93
N ARG A 98 6.17 -13.62 12.56
CA ARG A 98 6.01 -15.03 12.20
C ARG A 98 4.74 -15.22 11.37
N VAL A 99 4.89 -15.85 10.21
CA VAL A 99 3.79 -16.15 9.28
C VAL A 99 3.58 -17.67 9.24
N ILE A 100 2.33 -18.11 9.44
CA ILE A 100 1.96 -19.52 9.58
C ILE A 100 0.82 -19.85 8.61
N GLY A 101 0.86 -21.04 8.00
CA GLY A 101 -0.26 -21.61 7.23
C GLY A 101 -0.65 -20.85 5.95
N GLY A 102 0.28 -20.19 5.27
CA GLY A 102 -0.04 -19.38 4.08
C GLY A 102 -0.77 -18.07 4.39
N ALA A 103 -0.73 -17.60 5.64
CA ALA A 103 -1.12 -16.22 5.95
C ALA A 103 -0.18 -15.21 5.26
N SER A 104 -0.61 -13.95 5.21
CA SER A 104 0.24 -12.83 4.84
C SER A 104 -0.19 -11.57 5.56
N ILE A 105 0.73 -10.66 5.86
CA ILE A 105 0.43 -9.39 6.52
C ILE A 105 0.95 -8.23 5.66
N MET A 106 0.21 -7.13 5.65
CA MET A 106 0.65 -5.86 5.09
C MET A 106 0.78 -4.87 6.24
N LEU A 107 2.02 -4.44 6.48
CA LEU A 107 2.44 -3.55 7.56
C LEU A 107 2.55 -2.13 7.01
N TYR A 108 2.13 -1.15 7.80
CA TYR A 108 2.11 0.27 7.43
C TYR A 108 2.80 1.13 8.47
N ASP A 109 3.61 2.08 8.02
CA ASP A 109 4.38 2.99 8.88
C ASP A 109 3.54 4.15 9.45
N HIS A 110 2.29 4.31 9.00
CA HIS A 110 1.34 5.27 9.54
C HIS A 110 0.01 4.60 9.91
N PRO A 111 -0.78 5.19 10.82
CA PRO A 111 -2.15 4.77 11.07
C PRO A 111 -3.06 4.89 9.82
N ARG A 112 -4.16 4.14 9.84
CA ARG A 112 -5.21 4.07 8.80
C ARG A 112 -4.71 3.55 7.45
N MET A 113 -3.74 2.63 7.48
CA MET A 113 -3.10 2.00 6.31
C MET A 113 -2.55 3.03 5.32
N ARG A 114 -1.83 4.01 5.86
CA ARG A 114 -1.20 5.12 5.13
C ARG A 114 0.32 4.95 5.11
N GLY A 115 0.98 5.81 4.35
CA GLY A 115 2.44 5.86 4.24
C GLY A 115 3.01 4.72 3.39
N GLN A 116 4.19 4.24 3.77
CA GLN A 116 4.84 3.11 3.12
C GLN A 116 4.19 1.79 3.53
N VAL A 117 4.38 0.76 2.70
CA VAL A 117 3.85 -0.60 2.95
C VAL A 117 4.93 -1.64 2.76
N LEU A 118 4.95 -2.61 3.66
CA LEU A 118 5.75 -3.85 3.59
C LEU A 118 4.78 -5.03 3.59
N ARG A 119 4.83 -5.84 2.53
CA ARG A 119 4.08 -7.10 2.45
C ARG A 119 4.98 -8.24 2.91
N VAL A 120 4.48 -9.02 3.86
CA VAL A 120 5.18 -10.15 4.47
C VAL A 120 4.38 -11.42 4.23
N THR A 121 4.92 -12.32 3.42
CA THR A 121 4.33 -13.64 3.08
C THR A 121 5.10 -14.80 3.72
N SER A 122 6.23 -14.53 4.36
CA SER A 122 7.07 -15.50 5.05
C SER A 122 7.64 -14.88 6.32
N SER A 123 8.02 -15.71 7.30
CA SER A 123 8.47 -15.22 8.59
C SER A 123 9.75 -14.37 8.48
N ILE A 124 9.75 -13.19 9.10
CA ILE A 124 10.89 -12.28 9.21
C ILE A 124 11.38 -12.31 10.65
N ARG A 125 12.60 -12.83 10.87
CA ARG A 125 13.22 -12.92 12.19
C ARG A 125 13.60 -11.56 12.77
N ASP A 126 13.89 -10.58 11.94
CA ASP A 126 14.41 -9.29 12.37
C ASP A 126 14.05 -8.22 11.31
N LEU A 127 13.41 -7.13 11.74
CA LEU A 127 12.97 -6.03 10.89
C LEU A 127 14.01 -4.92 10.72
N GLU A 128 15.12 -4.93 11.45
CA GLU A 128 16.24 -3.98 11.27
C GLU A 128 16.84 -4.13 9.85
N TYR A 129 16.94 -5.36 9.36
CA TYR A 129 17.45 -5.67 8.02
C TYR A 129 16.41 -5.46 6.90
N ARG A 130 15.21 -4.99 7.21
CA ARG A 130 14.20 -4.61 6.21
C ARG A 130 14.17 -3.09 6.07
N ARG A 131 14.71 -2.58 4.96
CA ARG A 131 14.79 -1.13 4.69
C ARG A 131 13.53 -0.60 3.99
N MET A 132 13.15 0.63 4.34
CA MET A 132 12.08 1.42 3.75
C MET A 132 12.55 2.13 2.48
N PRO A 133 11.88 1.97 1.31
CA PRO A 133 12.26 2.62 0.05
C PRO A 133 12.51 4.14 0.13
N ASP A 134 11.59 4.92 0.70
CA ASP A 134 11.66 6.40 0.68
C ASP A 134 12.83 6.97 1.50
N MET A 135 13.21 6.27 2.58
CA MET A 135 14.02 6.84 3.68
C MET A 135 15.30 6.06 3.98
N ASN A 136 15.47 4.86 3.43
CA ASN A 136 16.51 3.89 3.80
C ASN A 136 16.58 3.58 5.32
N LEU A 137 15.47 3.77 6.03
CA LEU A 137 15.34 3.45 7.46
C LEU A 137 14.93 1.98 7.66
N PRO A 138 15.24 1.35 8.80
CA PRO A 138 14.69 0.04 9.14
C PRO A 138 13.18 0.11 9.35
N TRP A 139 12.49 -1.01 9.11
CA TRP A 139 11.09 -1.21 9.48
C TRP A 139 10.89 -1.51 10.96
N ASN A 140 11.96 -1.85 11.70
CA ASN A 140 11.93 -2.06 13.15
C ASN A 140 11.29 -0.87 13.86
N ASP A 141 10.37 -1.12 14.78
CA ASP A 141 9.74 -0.09 15.62
C ASP A 141 9.10 1.07 14.84
N ARG A 142 8.48 0.76 13.68
CA ARG A 142 7.75 1.75 12.86
C ARG A 142 6.34 1.37 12.46
N ILE A 143 5.85 0.19 12.86
CA ILE A 143 4.55 -0.29 12.40
C ILE A 143 3.44 0.36 13.24
N SER A 144 2.60 1.14 12.56
CA SER A 144 1.49 1.92 13.15
C SER A 144 0.09 1.46 12.67
N SER A 145 -0.02 0.68 11.59
CA SER A 145 -1.22 -0.11 11.28
C SER A 145 -0.92 -1.37 10.46
N LEU A 146 -1.85 -2.34 10.45
CA LEU A 146 -1.68 -3.62 9.77
C LEU A 146 -2.99 -4.22 9.25
N ARG A 147 -2.89 -5.13 8.27
CA ARG A 147 -3.97 -6.02 7.83
C ARG A 147 -3.43 -7.42 7.50
N VAL A 148 -4.16 -8.47 7.86
CA VAL A 148 -3.77 -9.86 7.57
C VAL A 148 -4.70 -10.44 6.50
N GLY A 149 -4.10 -11.03 5.47
CA GLY A 149 -4.78 -11.88 4.49
C GLY A 149 -4.34 -13.34 4.66
N GLY A 150 -5.03 -14.23 3.96
CA GLY A 150 -4.63 -15.64 3.81
C GLY A 150 -4.60 -16.01 2.35
N ASP A 151 -3.86 -17.05 2.00
CA ASP A 151 -3.88 -17.56 0.64
C ASP A 151 -5.29 -18.01 0.26
N ARG A 152 -5.76 -17.50 -0.88
CA ARG A 152 -7.20 -17.50 -1.21
C ARG A 152 -7.75 -18.89 -1.52
N SER A 153 -6.88 -19.87 -1.66
CA SER A 153 -7.19 -21.29 -1.90
C SER A 153 -7.97 -21.95 -0.75
N HIS A 154 -7.97 -21.38 0.47
CA HIS A 154 -8.68 -21.94 1.63
C HIS A 154 -9.98 -21.20 2.00
N TYR A 155 -10.21 -20.00 1.45
CA TYR A 155 -11.47 -19.26 1.64
C TYR A 155 -12.42 -19.55 0.49
N GLY A 156 -13.19 -20.63 0.65
CA GLY A 156 -14.09 -21.15 -0.38
C GLY A 156 -15.13 -20.14 -0.86
N ARG A 157 -15.16 -19.95 -2.18
CA ARG A 157 -16.36 -19.79 -3.03
C ARG A 157 -17.56 -19.10 -2.38
N ASP A 158 -17.55 -17.76 -2.38
CA ASP A 158 -18.79 -16.96 -2.38
C ASP A 158 -18.71 -16.01 -3.59
N ASP A 159 -19.60 -16.22 -4.56
CA ASP A 159 -19.55 -15.63 -5.90
C ASP A 159 -20.04 -14.18 -5.91
N SER A 160 -19.20 -13.28 -5.42
CA SER A 160 -19.14 -11.94 -6.00
C SER A 160 -18.02 -11.93 -7.03
N PRO A 161 -18.30 -11.70 -8.33
CA PRO A 161 -17.24 -11.39 -9.28
C PRO A 161 -16.62 -10.07 -8.83
N ARG A 162 -15.51 -10.18 -8.08
CA ARG A 162 -14.53 -9.10 -7.95
C ARG A 162 -14.28 -8.69 -9.39
N ARG A 163 -14.77 -7.50 -9.78
CA ARG A 163 -14.51 -6.87 -11.08
C ARG A 163 -13.10 -7.29 -11.46
N PRO A 164 -12.89 -8.03 -12.57
CA PRO A 164 -11.56 -8.52 -12.92
C PRO A 164 -10.64 -7.33 -12.73
N VAL A 165 -9.70 -7.44 -11.80
CA VAL A 165 -8.77 -6.34 -11.53
C VAL A 165 -8.14 -6.16 -12.88
N ALA A 166 -8.49 -5.10 -13.61
CA ALA A 166 -8.34 -5.06 -15.05
C ALA A 166 -6.84 -4.92 -15.29
N GLN A 167 -6.18 -6.08 -15.45
CA GLN A 167 -5.00 -6.41 -14.64
C GLN A 167 -4.02 -5.27 -14.79
N VAL A 168 -3.93 -4.45 -13.72
CA VAL A 168 -3.28 -3.14 -13.80
C VAL A 168 -1.82 -3.47 -14.00
N ASN A 169 -1.46 -3.58 -15.27
CA ASN A 169 -0.20 -4.16 -15.69
C ASN A 169 0.85 -3.29 -15.00
N PRO A 170 1.65 -3.84 -14.07
CA PRO A 170 2.52 -3.03 -13.23
C PRO A 170 3.34 -2.08 -14.07
N ASP A 171 3.82 -2.54 -15.23
CA ASP A 171 4.54 -1.73 -16.20
C ASP A 171 3.72 -0.58 -16.76
N ARG A 172 2.46 -0.81 -17.17
CA ARG A 172 1.60 0.25 -17.73
C ARG A 172 1.32 1.33 -16.67
N MET A 173 1.12 0.91 -15.42
CA MET A 173 0.92 1.80 -14.29
C MET A 173 2.19 2.60 -13.97
N ILE A 174 3.35 1.95 -13.87
CA ILE A 174 4.64 2.57 -13.60
C ILE A 174 5.02 3.53 -14.74
N LYS A 175 4.88 3.11 -16.00
CA LYS A 175 5.09 3.95 -17.20
C LYS A 175 4.20 5.21 -17.15
N LYS A 176 2.92 5.06 -16.78
CA LYS A 176 1.99 6.18 -16.61
C LYS A 176 2.41 7.11 -15.46
N ALA A 177 2.79 6.57 -14.32
CA ALA A 177 3.25 7.34 -13.17
C ALA A 177 4.52 8.16 -13.48
N TYR A 178 5.52 7.56 -14.14
CA TYR A 178 6.71 8.27 -14.62
C TYR A 178 6.37 9.38 -15.62
N GLN A 179 5.50 9.10 -16.59
CA GLN A 179 5.12 10.09 -17.60
C GLN A 179 4.34 11.27 -16.99
N GLU A 180 3.48 11.03 -16.00
CA GLU A 180 2.67 12.10 -15.39
C GLU A 180 3.43 12.88 -14.30
N VAL A 181 4.28 12.22 -13.51
CA VAL A 181 5.04 12.84 -12.40
C VAL A 181 6.38 13.41 -12.85
N LEU A 182 7.16 12.68 -13.64
CA LEU A 182 8.51 13.10 -14.07
C LEU A 182 8.55 13.68 -15.48
N ARG A 183 7.46 13.60 -16.26
CA ARG A 183 7.40 13.99 -17.68
C ARG A 183 8.50 13.30 -18.51
N ARG A 184 8.80 12.03 -18.22
CA ARG A 184 9.72 11.18 -18.99
C ARG A 184 9.22 9.73 -19.04
N PRO A 185 9.60 8.94 -20.06
CA PRO A 185 9.48 7.50 -19.99
C PRO A 185 10.32 6.94 -18.83
N VAL A 186 9.83 5.84 -18.24
CA VAL A 186 10.61 5.04 -17.29
C VAL A 186 11.71 4.27 -18.03
N ASP A 187 12.90 4.25 -17.44
CA ASP A 187 14.04 3.47 -17.91
C ASP A 187 13.94 2.00 -17.46
N PRO A 188 14.73 1.07 -18.04
CA PRO A 188 14.62 -0.35 -17.70
C PRO A 188 14.93 -0.69 -16.24
N GLU A 189 15.71 0.12 -15.52
CA GLU A 189 16.11 -0.15 -14.14
C GLU A 189 15.05 0.31 -13.15
N GLY A 190 14.59 1.57 -13.27
CA GLY A 190 13.43 2.08 -12.54
C GLY A 190 12.19 1.21 -12.76
N LEU A 191 11.96 0.73 -14.00
CA LEU A 191 10.84 -0.17 -14.28
C LEU A 191 10.94 -1.48 -13.48
N ARG A 192 12.12 -2.11 -13.40
CA ARG A 192 12.33 -3.32 -12.59
C ARG A 192 12.15 -3.03 -11.09
N TYR A 193 12.71 -1.92 -10.61
CA TYR A 193 12.63 -1.51 -9.20
C TYR A 193 11.19 -1.26 -8.74
N TYR A 194 10.42 -0.42 -9.45
CA TYR A 194 9.03 -0.19 -9.08
C TYR A 194 8.14 -1.41 -9.33
N ARG A 195 8.48 -2.29 -10.30
CA ARG A 195 7.74 -3.54 -10.52
C ARG A 195 7.84 -4.47 -9.30
N SER A 196 9.01 -4.65 -8.69
CA SER A 196 9.14 -5.48 -7.48
C SER A 196 8.41 -4.86 -6.27
N LEU A 197 8.45 -3.53 -6.11
CA LEU A 197 7.64 -2.86 -5.08
C LEU A 197 6.13 -3.10 -5.28
N VAL A 198 5.63 -3.08 -6.51
CA VAL A 198 4.21 -3.27 -6.81
C VAL A 198 3.78 -4.73 -6.66
N ILE A 199 4.56 -5.68 -7.19
CA ILE A 199 4.22 -7.11 -7.17
C ILE A 199 4.51 -7.73 -5.80
N ASP A 200 5.71 -7.53 -5.26
CA ASP A 200 6.18 -8.24 -4.08
C ASP A 200 5.74 -7.53 -2.81
N GLN A 201 5.97 -6.20 -2.74
CA GLN A 201 5.63 -5.36 -1.59
C GLN A 201 4.17 -4.86 -1.58
N GLY A 202 3.43 -5.07 -2.67
CA GLY A 202 2.01 -4.68 -2.77
C GLY A 202 1.78 -3.17 -2.85
N TRP A 203 2.74 -2.41 -3.39
CA TRP A 203 2.62 -0.97 -3.57
C TRP A 203 1.50 -0.59 -4.56
N SER A 204 0.82 0.52 -4.26
CA SER A 204 -0.21 1.09 -5.14
C SER A 204 0.33 2.17 -6.08
N ASP A 205 -0.37 2.46 -7.18
CA ASP A 205 -0.11 3.61 -8.07
C ASP A 205 0.14 4.91 -7.28
N ARG A 206 -0.67 5.17 -6.25
CA ARG A 206 -0.51 6.33 -5.36
C ARG A 206 0.82 6.33 -4.60
N MET A 207 1.29 5.17 -4.12
CA MET A 207 2.58 5.04 -3.45
C MET A 207 3.73 5.25 -4.43
N VAL A 208 3.67 4.63 -5.62
CA VAL A 208 4.66 4.84 -6.69
C VAL A 208 4.78 6.33 -7.05
N ARG A 209 3.65 7.01 -7.29
CA ARG A 209 3.63 8.47 -7.56
C ARG A 209 4.17 9.29 -6.41
N SER A 210 3.79 8.96 -5.17
CA SER A 210 4.26 9.67 -3.98
C SER A 210 5.77 9.50 -3.75
N HIS A 211 6.32 8.32 -4.08
CA HIS A 211 7.77 8.09 -3.99
C HIS A 211 8.51 8.81 -5.13
N LEU A 212 7.98 8.80 -6.36
CA LEU A 212 8.53 9.60 -7.47
C LEU A 212 8.54 11.10 -7.18
N GLN A 213 7.57 11.62 -6.40
CA GLN A 213 7.53 13.01 -5.96
C GLN A 213 8.52 13.35 -4.83
N ARG A 214 8.80 12.41 -3.93
CA ARG A 214 9.62 12.63 -2.73
C ARG A 214 11.09 12.25 -2.90
N SER A 215 11.35 11.20 -3.68
CA SER A 215 12.68 10.64 -3.88
C SER A 215 13.59 11.65 -4.57
N GLY A 216 14.89 11.56 -4.26
CA GLY A 216 15.92 12.37 -4.91
C GLY A 216 16.06 12.13 -6.42
N GLU A 217 15.39 11.10 -6.96
CA GLU A 217 15.30 10.79 -8.39
C GLU A 217 14.67 11.97 -9.17
N TYR A 218 13.59 12.59 -8.65
CA TYR A 218 13.02 13.81 -9.25
C TYR A 218 14.07 14.91 -9.42
N ARG A 219 14.92 15.13 -8.40
CA ARG A 219 15.96 16.17 -8.42
C ARG A 219 17.18 15.78 -9.26
N ARG A 220 17.56 14.51 -9.32
CA ARG A 220 18.70 14.04 -10.15
C ARG A 220 18.35 14.03 -11.64
N GLU A 221 17.18 13.48 -12.00
CA GLU A 221 16.71 13.36 -13.38
C GLU A 221 16.23 14.69 -13.99
N SER A 222 15.79 15.65 -13.16
CA SER A 222 15.56 17.03 -13.64
C SER A 222 16.88 17.77 -13.88
N VAL A 223 17.83 17.68 -12.94
CA VAL A 223 19.18 18.25 -13.09
C VAL A 223 19.90 17.72 -14.34
N ASP A 224 19.88 16.41 -14.58
CA ASP A 224 20.56 15.84 -15.75
C ASP A 224 19.94 16.30 -17.08
N ARG A 225 18.60 16.39 -17.16
CA ARG A 225 17.92 16.95 -18.34
C ARG A 225 18.25 18.43 -18.54
N ILE A 226 18.32 19.22 -17.47
CA ILE A 226 18.75 20.62 -17.53
C ILE A 226 20.18 20.73 -18.05
N ILE A 227 21.10 19.87 -17.59
CA ILE A 227 22.49 19.84 -18.07
C ILE A 227 22.56 19.45 -19.54
N HIS A 228 21.84 18.40 -19.96
CA HIS A 228 21.76 18.01 -21.37
C HIS A 228 21.22 19.13 -22.27
N SER A 229 20.16 19.84 -21.86
CA SER A 229 19.64 20.99 -22.60
C SER A 229 20.66 22.13 -22.66
N ALA A 230 21.23 22.53 -21.52
CA ALA A 230 22.19 23.63 -21.45
C ALA A 230 23.43 23.39 -22.35
N TYR A 231 23.95 22.17 -22.37
CA TYR A 231 25.03 21.77 -23.29
C TYR A 231 24.60 21.80 -24.76
N GLN A 232 23.41 21.29 -25.09
CA GLN A 232 22.92 21.30 -26.47
C GLN A 232 22.66 22.74 -26.96
N ASP A 233 22.08 23.59 -26.13
CA ASP A 233 21.72 24.97 -26.51
C ASP A 233 22.95 25.89 -26.60
N VAL A 234 23.93 25.74 -25.68
CA VAL A 234 25.12 26.61 -25.62
C VAL A 234 26.27 26.07 -26.46
N LEU A 235 26.57 24.77 -26.37
CA LEU A 235 27.73 24.15 -27.01
C LEU A 235 27.38 23.33 -28.25
N ASN A 236 26.10 23.09 -28.54
CA ASN A 236 25.62 22.23 -29.64
C ASN A 236 26.22 20.82 -29.64
N ARG A 237 26.45 20.29 -28.44
CA ARG A 237 26.87 18.91 -28.20
C ARG A 237 26.18 18.35 -26.96
N LYS A 238 26.26 17.03 -26.77
CA LYS A 238 25.95 16.40 -25.49
C LYS A 238 27.11 16.62 -24.48
N PRO A 239 26.82 16.70 -23.17
CA PRO A 239 27.85 16.61 -22.15
C PRO A 239 28.54 15.24 -22.23
N ASP A 240 29.83 15.25 -21.98
CA ASP A 240 30.61 14.05 -21.66
C ASP A 240 30.36 13.60 -20.21
N ALA A 241 30.83 12.40 -19.86
CA ALA A 241 30.57 11.81 -18.54
C ALA A 241 31.14 12.64 -17.38
N MET A 242 32.30 13.28 -17.57
CA MET A 242 32.92 14.14 -16.54
C MET A 242 32.16 15.46 -16.38
N GLY A 243 31.81 16.12 -17.47
CA GLY A 243 31.01 17.34 -17.48
C GLY A 243 29.64 17.14 -16.83
N LEU A 244 28.92 16.08 -17.22
CA LEU A 244 27.63 15.73 -16.62
C LEU A 244 27.76 15.51 -15.10
N ALA A 245 28.73 14.70 -14.67
CA ALA A 245 28.94 14.42 -13.25
C ALA A 245 29.33 15.67 -12.44
N ASN A 246 30.17 16.56 -12.99
CA ASN A 246 30.58 17.79 -12.33
C ASN A 246 29.41 18.76 -12.13
N TYR A 247 28.66 19.07 -13.20
CA TYR A 247 27.53 19.99 -13.10
C TYR A 247 26.37 19.41 -12.29
N ARG A 248 26.13 18.09 -12.37
CA ARG A 248 25.17 17.38 -11.49
C ARG A 248 25.51 17.60 -10.02
N ARG A 249 26.79 17.46 -9.65
CA ARG A 249 27.28 17.75 -8.29
C ARG A 249 27.04 19.20 -7.90
N LEU A 250 27.35 20.18 -8.76
CA LEU A 250 27.17 21.61 -8.47
C LEU A 250 25.70 21.96 -8.25
N MET A 251 24.79 21.50 -9.12
CA MET A 251 23.35 21.76 -8.97
C MET A 251 22.75 21.09 -7.72
N ILE A 252 23.16 19.86 -7.39
CA ILE A 252 22.61 19.12 -6.23
C ILE A 252 23.22 19.53 -4.89
N LYS A 253 24.54 19.79 -4.83
CA LYS A 253 25.26 20.04 -3.57
C LYS A 253 25.48 21.52 -3.28
N GLN A 254 25.58 22.36 -4.32
CA GLN A 254 25.79 23.81 -4.19
C GLN A 254 24.58 24.63 -4.67
N ASN A 255 23.45 23.97 -4.95
CA ASN A 255 22.18 24.60 -5.34
C ASN A 255 22.30 25.56 -6.54
N TRP A 256 23.14 25.22 -7.53
CA TRP A 256 23.28 26.01 -8.76
C TRP A 256 21.98 25.99 -9.59
N SER A 257 21.57 27.17 -10.08
CA SER A 257 20.45 27.31 -11.01
C SER A 257 20.86 26.97 -12.45
N GLU A 258 19.86 26.67 -13.29
CA GLU A 258 20.06 26.47 -14.74
C GLU A 258 20.73 27.67 -15.41
N GLN A 259 20.30 28.89 -15.05
CA GLN A 259 20.90 30.11 -15.60
C GLN A 259 22.40 30.20 -15.29
N ARG A 260 22.79 29.90 -14.04
CA ARG A 260 24.20 29.89 -13.62
C ARG A 260 25.02 28.83 -14.38
N LEU A 261 24.44 27.66 -14.63
CA LEU A 261 25.05 26.63 -15.48
C LEU A 261 25.25 27.13 -16.92
N ARG A 262 24.22 27.72 -17.55
CA ARG A 262 24.31 28.24 -18.92
C ARG A 262 25.35 29.36 -19.05
N ASP A 263 25.44 30.23 -18.05
CA ASP A 263 26.43 31.32 -18.03
C ASP A 263 27.86 30.82 -17.81
N ASP A 264 28.07 29.76 -17.02
CA ASP A 264 29.36 29.09 -16.86
C ASP A 264 29.82 28.41 -18.17
N LEU A 265 28.91 27.67 -18.83
CA LEU A 265 29.17 27.03 -20.12
C LEU A 265 29.56 28.05 -21.22
N ARG A 266 28.93 29.23 -21.24
CA ARG A 266 29.28 30.34 -22.16
C ARG A 266 30.68 30.93 -21.89
N ARG A 267 31.13 30.93 -20.64
CA ARG A 267 32.45 31.48 -20.23
C ARG A 267 33.59 30.47 -20.37
N SER A 268 33.26 29.19 -20.48
CA SER A 268 34.21 28.10 -20.69
C SER A 268 35.19 28.39 -21.84
N ALA A 269 36.41 27.85 -21.74
CA ALA A 269 37.36 27.88 -22.86
C ALA A 269 36.81 27.15 -24.10
N GLU A 270 35.93 26.17 -23.89
CA GLU A 270 35.32 25.39 -24.95
C GLU A 270 34.39 26.21 -25.86
N TYR A 271 33.54 27.07 -25.28
CA TYR A 271 32.70 28.00 -26.05
C TYR A 271 33.54 28.97 -26.88
N ARG A 272 34.65 29.48 -26.30
CA ARG A 272 35.60 30.38 -26.98
C ARG A 272 36.34 29.70 -28.13
N ASN A 273 36.76 28.45 -27.96
CA ASN A 273 37.42 27.70 -29.04
C ASN A 273 36.44 27.36 -30.17
N ARG A 274 35.17 27.07 -29.84
CA ARG A 274 34.12 26.84 -30.85
C ARG A 274 33.82 28.10 -31.66
N SER A 275 33.66 29.27 -31.03
CA SER A 275 33.33 30.50 -31.76
C SER A 275 34.42 30.86 -32.77
N MET A 276 35.69 30.76 -32.38
CA MET A 276 36.86 30.89 -33.26
C MET A 276 36.79 29.92 -34.46
N ALA A 277 36.52 28.63 -34.21
CA ALA A 277 36.43 27.62 -35.25
C ALA A 277 35.24 27.82 -36.22
N GLN A 278 34.11 28.37 -35.76
CA GLN A 278 32.98 28.71 -36.62
C GLN A 278 33.21 29.98 -37.45
N VAL A 279 33.97 30.95 -36.95
CA VAL A 279 34.39 32.12 -37.74
C VAL A 279 35.40 31.73 -38.83
N SER A 280 36.36 30.85 -38.51
CA SER A 280 37.37 30.35 -39.46
C SER A 280 36.79 29.52 -40.61
N ARG A 281 35.61 28.89 -40.43
CA ARG A 281 34.89 28.14 -41.47
C ARG A 281 33.91 28.99 -42.32
N ARG A 282 33.87 30.30 -42.09
CA ARG A 282 32.99 31.27 -42.79
C ARG A 282 33.79 32.35 -43.54
N ARG A 283 35.11 32.18 -43.62
CA ARG A 283 36.04 32.90 -44.49
C ARG A 283 36.60 31.91 -45.50
#